data_AF-A0A954B5D3-F1
#
_entry.id   AF-A0A954B5D3-F1
#
_cell.length_a   1.000
_cell.length_b   1.000
_cell.length_c   1.000
_cell.angle_alpha   90.00
_cell.angle_beta   90.00
_cell.angle_gamma   90.00
#
_symmetry.space_group_name_H-M   'P 1'
#
loop_
_entity.id
_entity.type
_entity.pdbx_description
1 polymer ?
#
loop_
_entity_poly.entity_id
_entity_poly.type
_entity_poly.pdbx_seq_one_letter_code
_entity_poly.pdbx_strand_id
1 'polypeptide(L)'
;MMAAPLTPSNGAAGRADAGDDRPRLDLSGPVLHAALSSMLTACEPAGGVERYVAALQLKSDIFRDAFKDGGDTLSAERFFQISGLMPTVRRRVGAYCDEEGFETLRKRMTVLFTDIDRDEKITMFCDSFPQDKRHRWVRDLAAEILHNADPERYPLMCRWVWDRKANTGVLREIWYGNIDHVTLDISDDYETFLVLREELSQYLTQNGVFRDIMWYVDLVCAQVYAEYISAQGGSYLRTDFSSAEDPALYLRRLLGLDGVRAKPGVGGGDDNSEPLVLLTGASS
;
A
#
# COMPACT_ATOMS: atom_id res chain seq x y z
N MET A 1 -61.00 -40.18 -13.43
CA MET A 1 -59.56 -40.24 -13.71
C MET A 1 -59.25 -39.09 -14.65
N MET A 2 -58.90 -37.89 -14.19
CA MET A 2 -57.65 -37.44 -13.54
C MET A 2 -56.39 -37.54 -14.43
N ALA A 3 -55.65 -36.41 -14.47
CA ALA A 3 -54.33 -36.11 -15.07
C ALA A 3 -54.33 -35.72 -16.56
N ALA A 4 -53.72 -34.61 -17.01
CA ALA A 4 -52.95 -33.56 -16.34
C ALA A 4 -52.92 -32.27 -17.21
N PRO A 5 -52.76 -31.06 -16.63
CA PRO A 5 -52.57 -29.82 -17.36
C PRO A 5 -51.10 -29.59 -17.75
N LEU A 6 -50.92 -28.87 -18.86
CA LEU A 6 -49.66 -28.39 -19.41
C LEU A 6 -48.90 -27.52 -18.38
N THR A 7 -47.66 -27.91 -18.06
CA THR A 7 -46.69 -27.08 -17.35
C THR A 7 -46.12 -26.03 -18.32
N PRO A 8 -46.21 -24.72 -18.04
CA PRO A 8 -45.35 -23.76 -18.69
C PRO A 8 -43.94 -23.86 -18.10
N SER A 9 -42.94 -23.96 -18.99
CA SER A 9 -41.53 -23.99 -18.65
C SER A 9 -41.13 -22.74 -17.89
N ASN A 10 -40.65 -22.94 -16.67
CA ASN A 10 -40.05 -21.92 -15.84
C ASN A 10 -38.69 -21.54 -16.46
N GLY A 11 -38.70 -20.51 -17.30
CA GLY A 11 -37.53 -19.93 -17.95
C GLY A 11 -37.48 -18.42 -17.74
N ALA A 12 -37.90 -17.95 -16.56
CA ALA A 12 -37.57 -16.61 -16.11
C ALA A 12 -36.11 -16.65 -15.65
N ALA A 13 -35.20 -16.49 -16.62
CA ALA A 13 -33.89 -15.93 -16.34
C ALA A 13 -34.16 -14.58 -15.68
N GLY A 14 -34.06 -14.56 -14.35
CA GLY A 14 -34.02 -13.32 -13.60
C GLY A 14 -32.90 -12.49 -14.20
N ARG A 15 -33.27 -11.42 -14.90
CA ARG A 15 -32.36 -10.29 -15.09
C ARG A 15 -31.90 -9.93 -13.69
N ALA A 16 -30.64 -10.22 -13.39
CA ALA A 16 -29.97 -9.67 -12.24
C ALA A 16 -30.17 -8.15 -12.33
N ASP A 17 -30.91 -7.63 -11.37
CA ASP A 17 -31.12 -6.21 -11.18
C ASP A 17 -29.73 -5.61 -10.94
N ALA A 18 -29.27 -4.76 -11.87
CA ALA A 18 -28.01 -4.04 -11.74
C ALA A 18 -28.23 -2.90 -10.74
N GLY A 19 -28.27 -3.25 -9.46
CA GLY A 19 -28.41 -2.34 -8.34
C GLY A 19 -27.24 -2.52 -7.37
N ASP A 20 -26.34 -1.53 -7.36
CA ASP A 20 -25.35 -1.27 -6.31
C ASP A 20 -24.31 -2.38 -6.02
N ASP A 21 -23.47 -2.69 -7.01
CA ASP A 21 -22.40 -3.71 -6.93
C ASP A 21 -21.08 -3.18 -6.33
N ARG A 22 -21.13 -2.01 -5.66
CA ARG A 22 -19.97 -1.36 -5.07
C ARG A 22 -19.72 -1.90 -3.66
N PRO A 23 -18.47 -2.26 -3.28
CA PRO A 23 -18.21 -2.75 -1.93
C PRO A 23 -18.57 -1.67 -0.92
N ARG A 24 -19.21 -2.09 0.17
CA ARG A 24 -19.53 -1.23 1.31
C ARG A 24 -18.54 -1.51 2.42
N LEU A 25 -17.82 -0.48 2.87
CA LEU A 25 -16.88 -0.58 3.98
C LEU A 25 -17.48 0.10 5.21
N ASP A 26 -17.63 -0.64 6.30
CA ASP A 26 -18.13 -0.06 7.55
C ASP A 26 -16.92 0.40 8.38
N LEU A 27 -16.34 1.55 8.04
CA LEU A 27 -15.13 2.07 8.70
C LEU A 27 -15.43 2.72 10.06
N SER A 28 -14.54 2.50 11.03
CA SER A 28 -14.63 2.98 12.41
C SER A 28 -14.07 4.40 12.56
N GLY A 29 -14.97 5.39 12.64
CA GLY A 29 -14.61 6.78 12.90
C GLY A 29 -13.71 6.99 14.14
N PRO A 30 -13.99 6.36 15.30
CA PRO A 30 -13.12 6.48 16.49
C PRO A 30 -11.70 5.97 16.27
N VAL A 31 -11.52 4.84 15.58
CA VAL A 31 -10.17 4.29 15.27
C VAL A 31 -9.44 5.21 14.31
N LEU A 32 -10.12 5.70 13.27
CA LEU A 32 -9.55 6.66 12.31
C LEU A 32 -9.15 7.99 12.97
N HIS A 33 -9.91 8.46 13.96
CA HIS A 33 -9.59 9.68 14.70
C HIS A 33 -8.37 9.52 15.60
N ALA A 34 -8.25 8.37 16.27
CA ALA A 34 -7.07 8.04 17.04
C ALA A 34 -5.83 7.93 16.14
N ALA A 35 -5.93 7.20 15.03
CA ALA A 35 -4.84 7.04 14.07
C ALA A 35 -4.39 8.38 13.45
N LEU A 36 -5.31 9.22 13.01
CA LEU A 36 -4.99 10.54 12.45
C LEU A 36 -4.25 11.41 13.48
N SER A 37 -4.74 11.45 14.72
CA SER A 37 -4.13 12.24 15.80
C SER A 37 -2.73 11.73 16.19
N SER A 38 -2.57 10.40 16.23
CA SER A 38 -1.30 9.70 16.49
C SER A 38 -0.29 9.98 15.37
N MET A 39 -0.72 9.87 14.12
CA MET A 39 0.09 10.16 12.93
C MET A 39 0.62 11.61 12.94
N LEU A 40 -0.26 12.60 13.15
CA LEU A 40 0.14 14.00 13.19
C LEU A 40 1.19 14.25 14.27
N THR A 41 0.96 13.72 15.47
CA THR A 41 1.91 13.80 16.59
C THR A 41 3.25 13.14 16.27
N ALA A 42 3.21 11.96 15.63
CA ALA A 42 4.42 11.23 15.25
C ALA A 42 5.25 11.96 14.18
N CYS A 43 4.61 12.74 13.31
CA CYS A 43 5.29 13.50 12.27
C CYS A 43 5.97 14.78 12.79
N GLU A 44 5.53 15.36 13.91
CA GLU A 44 6.05 16.63 14.46
C GLU A 44 7.58 16.69 14.60
N PRO A 45 8.27 15.69 15.19
CA PRO A 45 9.73 15.76 15.40
C PRO A 45 10.55 15.84 14.09
N ALA A 46 10.00 15.38 12.96
CA ALA A 46 10.65 15.46 11.66
C ALA A 46 10.31 16.75 10.89
N GLY A 47 9.47 17.61 11.43
CA GLY A 47 9.05 18.87 10.81
C GLY A 47 7.61 18.84 10.27
N GLY A 48 6.74 18.03 10.87
CA GLY A 48 5.32 17.95 10.52
C GLY A 48 5.01 16.96 9.41
N VAL A 49 3.72 16.71 9.21
CA VAL A 49 3.17 15.77 8.23
C VAL A 49 3.51 16.17 6.78
N GLU A 50 3.64 17.47 6.52
CA GLU A 50 3.97 18.02 5.21
C GLU A 50 5.31 17.51 4.67
N ARG A 51 6.29 17.24 5.56
CA ARG A 51 7.57 16.67 5.15
C ARG A 51 7.44 15.23 4.67
N TYR A 52 6.52 14.47 5.25
CA TYR A 52 6.24 13.10 4.84
C TYR A 52 5.49 13.08 3.51
N VAL A 53 4.51 13.98 3.35
CA VAL A 53 3.82 14.19 2.07
C VAL A 53 4.81 14.54 0.96
N ALA A 54 5.72 15.50 1.20
CA ALA A 54 6.75 15.85 0.22
C ALA A 54 7.69 14.69 -0.11
N ALA A 55 8.01 13.83 0.87
CA ALA A 55 8.82 12.64 0.65
C ALA A 55 8.09 11.56 -0.18
N LEU A 56 6.77 11.40 0.01
CA LEU A 56 5.94 10.52 -0.81
C LEU A 56 5.83 11.04 -2.24
N GLN A 57 5.63 12.34 -2.43
CA GLN A 57 5.64 12.98 -3.74
C GLN A 57 6.96 12.76 -4.47
N LEU A 58 8.10 12.99 -3.79
CA LEU A 58 9.42 12.72 -4.35
C LEU A 58 9.63 11.25 -4.72
N LYS A 59 9.16 10.32 -3.88
CA LYS A 59 9.16 8.88 -4.20
C LYS A 59 8.34 8.61 -5.46
N SER A 60 7.15 9.19 -5.59
CA SER A 60 6.33 9.04 -6.80
C SER A 60 7.00 9.60 -8.04
N ASP A 61 7.64 10.77 -7.95
CA ASP A 61 8.38 11.36 -9.08
C ASP A 61 9.52 10.47 -9.55
N ILE A 62 10.28 9.88 -8.62
CA ILE A 62 11.34 8.90 -8.90
C ILE A 62 10.80 7.70 -9.68
N PHE A 63 9.62 7.21 -9.30
CA PHE A 63 8.99 6.06 -9.95
C PHE A 63 8.39 6.41 -11.30
N ARG A 64 7.74 7.56 -11.42
CA ARG A 64 7.18 8.06 -12.67
C ARG A 64 8.26 8.25 -13.73
N ASP A 65 9.42 8.76 -13.32
CA ASP A 65 10.60 8.85 -14.19
C ASP A 65 11.13 7.46 -14.57
N ALA A 66 11.32 6.57 -13.59
CA ALA A 66 11.84 5.23 -13.81
C ALA A 66 10.97 4.35 -14.73
N PHE A 67 9.64 4.49 -14.61
CA PHE A 67 8.65 3.74 -15.39
C PHE A 67 8.01 4.56 -16.51
N LYS A 68 8.63 5.69 -16.88
CA LYS A 68 8.24 6.42 -18.08
C LYS A 68 8.25 5.49 -19.28
N ASP A 69 7.25 5.65 -20.15
CA ASP A 69 7.07 4.81 -21.34
C ASP A 69 7.08 3.30 -21.01
N GLY A 70 6.48 2.92 -19.87
CA GLY A 70 6.38 1.53 -19.40
C GLY A 70 7.67 0.95 -18.81
N GLY A 71 8.71 1.77 -18.60
CA GLY A 71 10.01 1.33 -18.11
C GLY A 71 10.89 0.70 -19.18
N ASP A 72 10.66 1.02 -20.46
CA ASP A 72 11.42 0.47 -21.58
C ASP A 72 12.94 0.70 -21.47
N THR A 73 13.33 1.86 -20.92
CA THR A 73 14.73 2.25 -20.71
C THR A 73 15.23 2.01 -19.28
N LEU A 74 14.43 1.37 -18.42
CA LEU A 74 14.79 1.12 -17.03
C LEU A 74 15.97 0.13 -16.95
N SER A 75 17.06 0.53 -16.29
CA SER A 75 18.21 -0.35 -16.07
C SER A 75 18.06 -1.20 -14.80
N ALA A 76 18.78 -2.34 -14.74
CA ALA A 76 18.81 -3.21 -13.57
C ALA A 76 19.29 -2.47 -12.30
N GLU A 77 20.32 -1.62 -12.45
CA GLU A 77 20.86 -0.79 -11.36
C GLU A 77 19.80 0.18 -10.85
N ARG A 78 19.14 0.92 -11.76
CA ARG A 78 18.11 1.88 -11.38
C ARG A 78 16.92 1.20 -10.72
N PHE A 79 16.49 0.06 -11.24
CA PHE A 79 15.44 -0.75 -10.63
C PHE A 79 15.82 -1.24 -9.23
N PHE A 80 17.05 -1.72 -9.04
CA PHE A 80 17.54 -2.12 -7.73
C PHE A 80 17.49 -0.95 -6.74
N GLN A 81 17.93 0.24 -7.13
CA GLN A 81 17.87 1.44 -6.29
C GLN A 81 16.44 1.79 -5.85
N ILE A 82 15.49 1.91 -6.80
CA ILE A 82 14.11 2.28 -6.47
C ILE A 82 13.39 1.17 -5.67
N SER A 83 13.77 -0.09 -5.88
CA SER A 83 13.22 -1.20 -5.09
C SER A 83 13.57 -1.12 -3.60
N GLY A 84 14.65 -0.40 -3.25
CA GLY A 84 15.00 -0.08 -1.86
C GLY A 84 13.93 0.73 -1.13
N LEU A 85 13.10 1.48 -1.89
CA LEU A 85 11.97 2.28 -1.42
C LEU A 85 10.68 1.47 -1.28
N MET A 86 10.71 0.16 -1.54
CA MET A 86 9.57 -0.76 -1.42
C MET A 86 9.80 -1.75 -0.26
N PRO A 87 9.29 -1.49 0.95
CA PRO A 87 9.69 -2.24 2.15
C PRO A 87 9.37 -3.74 2.12
N THR A 88 8.26 -4.10 1.48
CA THR A 88 7.80 -5.50 1.29
C THR A 88 8.59 -6.25 0.21
N VAL A 89 9.32 -5.53 -0.64
CA VAL A 89 9.99 -6.05 -1.84
C VAL A 89 11.52 -6.02 -1.71
N ARG A 90 12.10 -4.95 -1.14
CA ARG A 90 13.55 -4.65 -1.12
C ARG A 90 14.46 -5.77 -0.67
N ARG A 91 13.97 -6.65 0.22
CA ARG A 91 14.74 -7.80 0.74
C ARG A 91 14.65 -9.06 -0.13
N ARG A 92 13.74 -9.08 -1.12
CA ARG A 92 13.38 -10.27 -1.91
C ARG A 92 13.72 -10.13 -3.38
N VAL A 93 13.73 -8.90 -3.88
CA VAL A 93 13.95 -8.60 -5.30
C VAL A 93 15.40 -8.76 -5.75
N GLY A 94 16.38 -8.75 -4.83
CA GLY A 94 17.80 -8.80 -5.18
C GLY A 94 18.21 -10.01 -6.04
N ALA A 95 17.51 -11.15 -5.90
CA ALA A 95 17.73 -12.33 -6.74
C ALA A 95 17.28 -12.16 -8.21
N TYR A 96 16.65 -11.04 -8.54
CA TYR A 96 16.12 -10.69 -9.87
C TYR A 96 16.81 -9.46 -10.45
N CYS A 97 17.89 -8.97 -9.83
CA CYS A 97 18.56 -7.73 -10.21
C CYS A 97 19.92 -7.94 -10.88
N ASP A 98 20.33 -9.18 -11.19
CA ASP A 98 21.39 -9.41 -12.18
C ASP A 98 20.88 -9.13 -13.60
N GLU A 99 21.78 -9.00 -14.58
CA GLU A 99 21.39 -8.55 -15.92
C GLU A 99 20.35 -9.48 -16.59
N GLU A 100 20.53 -10.80 -16.50
CA GLU A 100 19.62 -11.77 -17.11
C GLU A 100 18.26 -11.85 -16.37
N GLY A 101 18.30 -11.85 -15.03
CA GLY A 101 17.12 -11.87 -14.19
C GLY A 101 16.30 -10.59 -14.34
N PHE A 102 16.96 -9.44 -14.45
CA PHE A 102 16.29 -8.17 -14.63
C PHE A 102 15.63 -8.07 -16.01
N GLU A 103 16.28 -8.52 -17.08
CA GLU A 103 15.63 -8.53 -18.40
C GLU A 103 14.38 -9.41 -18.43
N THR A 104 14.41 -10.54 -17.72
CA THR A 104 13.23 -11.38 -17.54
C THR A 104 12.14 -10.67 -16.73
N LEU A 105 12.52 -9.97 -15.65
CA LEU A 105 11.60 -9.20 -14.82
C LEU A 105 10.97 -8.03 -15.59
N ARG A 106 11.76 -7.27 -16.35
CA ARG A 106 11.32 -6.15 -17.19
C ARG A 106 10.27 -6.60 -18.19
N LYS A 107 10.50 -7.71 -18.88
CA LYS A 107 9.50 -8.33 -19.78
C LYS A 107 8.19 -8.64 -19.05
N ARG A 108 8.25 -9.17 -17.83
CA ARG A 108 7.04 -9.44 -17.03
C ARG A 108 6.32 -8.14 -16.63
N MET A 109 7.06 -7.10 -16.24
CA MET A 109 6.49 -5.82 -15.82
C MET A 109 5.72 -5.10 -16.94
N THR A 110 6.01 -5.37 -18.21
CA THR A 110 5.30 -4.74 -19.35
C THR A 110 3.78 -4.86 -19.25
N VAL A 111 3.25 -5.98 -18.74
CA VAL A 111 1.80 -6.19 -18.60
C VAL A 111 1.14 -5.15 -17.70
N LEU A 112 1.85 -4.63 -16.69
CA LEU A 112 1.34 -3.63 -15.75
C LEU A 112 1.00 -2.30 -16.44
N PHE A 113 1.65 -2.01 -17.57
CA PHE A 113 1.49 -0.75 -18.31
C PHE A 113 0.61 -0.90 -19.56
N THR A 114 -0.03 -2.06 -19.75
CA THR A 114 -1.02 -2.26 -20.83
C THR A 114 -2.39 -1.69 -20.46
N ASP A 115 -3.26 -1.54 -21.46
CA ASP A 115 -4.61 -0.99 -21.31
C ASP A 115 -5.69 -2.00 -20.88
N ILE A 116 -5.29 -3.18 -20.41
CA ILE A 116 -6.23 -4.17 -19.85
C ILE A 116 -6.74 -3.75 -18.47
N ASP A 117 -7.69 -4.54 -17.94
CA ASP A 117 -8.26 -4.33 -16.62
C ASP A 117 -7.19 -4.31 -15.50
N ARG A 118 -7.46 -3.58 -14.41
CA ARG A 118 -6.50 -3.33 -13.32
C ARG A 118 -6.22 -4.60 -12.51
N ASP A 119 -7.25 -5.40 -12.24
CA ASP A 119 -7.08 -6.67 -11.56
C ASP A 119 -6.48 -7.71 -12.51
N GLU A 120 -6.87 -7.68 -13.79
CA GLU A 120 -6.32 -8.57 -14.82
C GLU A 120 -4.82 -8.40 -14.98
N LYS A 121 -4.28 -7.17 -15.09
CA LYS A 121 -2.83 -6.96 -15.22
C LYS A 121 -2.04 -7.39 -13.98
N ILE A 122 -2.57 -7.16 -12.78
CA ILE A 122 -1.92 -7.61 -11.54
C ILE A 122 -1.90 -9.14 -11.48
N THR A 123 -3.01 -9.77 -11.89
CA THR A 123 -3.13 -11.23 -11.97
C THR A 123 -2.14 -11.81 -12.97
N MET A 124 -2.14 -11.32 -14.22
CA MET A 124 -1.20 -11.77 -15.26
C MET A 124 0.27 -11.56 -14.84
N PHE A 125 0.58 -10.44 -14.17
CA PHE A 125 1.91 -10.23 -13.63
C PHE A 125 2.27 -11.26 -12.58
N CYS A 126 1.38 -11.53 -11.60
CA CYS A 126 1.61 -12.52 -10.56
C CYS A 126 1.74 -13.94 -11.13
N ASP A 127 0.94 -14.30 -12.12
CA ASP A 127 0.95 -15.62 -12.77
C ASP A 127 2.23 -15.90 -13.55
N SER A 128 3.01 -14.86 -13.88
CA SER A 128 4.33 -15.00 -14.49
C SER A 128 5.43 -15.48 -13.52
N PHE A 129 5.11 -15.66 -12.24
CA PHE A 129 6.01 -16.15 -11.19
C PHE A 129 5.52 -17.50 -10.60
N PRO A 130 6.40 -18.26 -9.92
CA PRO A 130 5.98 -19.46 -9.20
C PRO A 130 4.93 -19.15 -8.13
N GLN A 131 3.84 -19.94 -8.11
CA GLN A 131 2.71 -19.76 -7.18
C GLN A 131 2.98 -20.36 -5.79
N ASP A 132 4.06 -19.92 -5.14
CA ASP A 132 4.47 -20.39 -3.82
C ASP A 132 4.48 -19.26 -2.77
N LYS A 133 4.69 -19.62 -1.49
CA LYS A 133 4.75 -18.64 -0.39
C LYS A 133 5.93 -17.67 -0.50
N ARG A 134 7.01 -18.05 -1.19
CA ARG A 134 8.23 -17.22 -1.34
C ARG A 134 8.01 -16.08 -2.33
N HIS A 135 7.08 -16.23 -3.27
CA HIS A 135 6.73 -15.21 -4.27
C HIS A 135 5.52 -14.36 -3.90
N ARG A 136 5.00 -14.50 -2.68
CA ARG A 136 3.88 -13.70 -2.17
C ARG A 136 4.06 -12.17 -2.31
N TRP A 137 5.30 -11.69 -2.30
CA TRP A 137 5.65 -10.26 -2.47
C TRP A 137 5.44 -9.73 -3.89
N VAL A 138 5.30 -10.59 -4.90
CA VAL A 138 5.15 -10.15 -6.30
C VAL A 138 3.90 -9.29 -6.47
N ARG A 139 2.83 -9.58 -5.73
CA ARG A 139 1.64 -8.72 -5.68
C ARG A 139 1.95 -7.33 -5.11
N ASP A 140 2.74 -7.26 -4.04
CA ASP A 140 3.16 -5.98 -3.45
C ASP A 140 4.10 -5.22 -4.39
N LEU A 141 4.96 -5.91 -5.15
CA LEU A 141 5.76 -5.30 -6.21
C LEU A 141 4.88 -4.64 -7.27
N ALA A 142 3.85 -5.33 -7.78
CA ALA A 142 2.92 -4.76 -8.74
C ALA A 142 2.19 -3.54 -8.17
N ALA A 143 1.66 -3.66 -6.94
CA ALA A 143 0.94 -2.58 -6.27
C ALA A 143 1.82 -1.34 -6.06
N GLU A 144 3.05 -1.51 -5.57
CA GLU A 144 4.00 -0.40 -5.38
C GLU A 144 4.42 0.23 -6.71
N ILE A 145 4.69 -0.55 -7.77
CA ILE A 145 5.03 0.01 -9.08
C ILE A 145 3.87 0.89 -9.59
N LEU A 146 2.65 0.34 -9.63
CA LEU A 146 1.48 1.02 -10.16
C LEU A 146 1.14 2.27 -9.35
N HIS A 147 1.09 2.16 -8.02
CA HIS A 147 0.77 3.27 -7.13
C HIS A 147 1.83 4.38 -7.20
N ASN A 148 3.11 4.07 -7.09
CA ASN A 148 4.12 5.15 -7.10
C ASN A 148 4.28 5.78 -8.49
N ALA A 149 4.04 5.04 -9.60
CA ALA A 149 4.14 5.59 -10.95
C ALA A 149 2.92 6.45 -11.35
N ASP A 150 1.71 6.06 -10.93
CA ASP A 150 0.46 6.77 -11.21
C ASP A 150 -0.50 6.70 -10.01
N PRO A 151 -0.22 7.45 -8.93
CA PRO A 151 -0.93 7.32 -7.66
C PRO A 151 -2.40 7.78 -7.74
N GLU A 152 -2.70 8.71 -8.66
CA GLU A 152 -4.07 9.16 -8.90
C GLU A 152 -4.94 8.01 -9.42
N ARG A 153 -4.41 7.22 -10.35
CA ARG A 153 -5.10 6.07 -10.93
C ARG A 153 -5.08 4.84 -10.02
N TYR A 154 -3.99 4.59 -9.31
CA TYR A 154 -3.82 3.37 -8.52
C TYR A 154 -3.70 3.69 -7.02
N PRO A 155 -4.70 3.30 -6.19
CA PRO A 155 -4.57 3.40 -4.74
C PRO A 155 -3.43 2.49 -4.23
N LEU A 156 -3.05 2.66 -2.97
CA LEU A 156 -2.06 1.80 -2.33
C LEU A 156 -2.66 0.40 -2.06
N MET A 157 -2.44 -0.53 -2.98
CA MET A 157 -3.04 -1.88 -2.97
C MET A 157 -2.15 -2.96 -2.33
N CYS A 158 -1.21 -2.55 -1.48
CA CYS A 158 -0.31 -3.48 -0.81
C CYS A 158 -1.08 -4.39 0.16
N ARG A 159 -0.60 -5.62 0.36
CA ARG A 159 -1.25 -6.61 1.22
C ARG A 159 -1.37 -6.19 2.68
N TRP A 160 -0.50 -5.30 3.14
CA TRP A 160 -0.60 -4.76 4.50
C TRP A 160 -1.75 -3.75 4.64
N VAL A 161 -2.26 -3.20 3.54
CA VAL A 161 -3.50 -2.41 3.51
C VAL A 161 -4.70 -3.35 3.57
N TRP A 162 -4.75 -4.35 2.69
CA TRP A 162 -5.75 -5.42 2.77
C TRP A 162 -5.28 -6.71 2.11
N ASP A 163 -5.49 -7.84 2.78
CA ASP A 163 -5.18 -9.18 2.31
C ASP A 163 -6.33 -10.11 2.69
N ARG A 164 -7.28 -10.33 1.77
CA ARG A 164 -8.46 -11.17 2.02
C ARG A 164 -8.07 -12.57 2.46
N LYS A 165 -7.03 -13.14 1.84
CA LYS A 165 -6.57 -14.51 2.12
C LYS A 165 -6.00 -14.66 3.52
N ALA A 166 -5.25 -13.68 4.00
CA ALA A 166 -4.75 -13.65 5.38
C ALA A 166 -5.81 -13.12 6.35
N ASN A 167 -6.82 -12.41 5.85
CA ASN A 167 -7.79 -11.65 6.62
C ASN A 167 -7.09 -10.71 7.61
N THR A 168 -6.15 -9.92 7.10
CA THR A 168 -5.33 -8.95 7.86
C THR A 168 -5.09 -7.69 7.03
N GLY A 169 -4.72 -6.60 7.70
CA GLY A 169 -4.32 -5.35 7.08
C GLY A 169 -5.10 -4.16 7.65
N VAL A 170 -4.75 -2.95 7.22
CA VAL A 170 -5.41 -1.69 7.60
C VAL A 170 -6.93 -1.81 7.61
N LEU A 171 -7.53 -2.33 6.52
CA LEU A 171 -8.99 -2.40 6.38
C LEU A 171 -9.65 -3.17 7.54
N ARG A 172 -9.00 -4.23 8.03
CA ARG A 172 -9.49 -4.99 9.19
C ARG A 172 -9.40 -4.15 10.46
N GLU A 173 -8.27 -3.51 10.70
CA GLU A 173 -8.00 -2.77 11.94
C GLU A 173 -8.92 -1.55 12.10
N ILE A 174 -9.38 -0.97 10.99
CA ILE A 174 -10.35 0.15 11.01
C ILE A 174 -11.80 -0.29 10.83
N TRP A 175 -12.11 -1.59 10.87
CA TRP A 175 -13.49 -2.04 10.70
C TRP A 175 -14.35 -1.70 11.93
N TYR A 176 -15.59 -1.29 11.71
CA TYR A 176 -16.53 -0.99 12.77
C TYR A 176 -17.11 -2.26 13.41
N GLY A 177 -17.05 -2.33 14.74
CA GLY A 177 -17.60 -3.42 15.53
C GLY A 177 -16.54 -4.42 16.03
N ASN A 178 -16.99 -5.47 16.71
CA ASN A 178 -16.10 -6.53 17.21
C ASN A 178 -15.87 -7.58 16.12
N ILE A 179 -14.62 -7.69 15.66
CA ILE A 179 -14.21 -8.56 14.56
C ILE A 179 -13.21 -9.65 14.96
N ASP A 180 -12.90 -9.81 16.25
CA ASP A 180 -11.81 -10.68 16.75
C ASP A 180 -11.91 -12.14 16.24
N HIS A 181 -13.12 -12.60 15.97
CA HIS A 181 -13.41 -13.95 15.48
C HIS A 181 -14.18 -13.96 14.15
N VAL A 182 -14.17 -12.84 13.43
CA VAL A 182 -14.89 -12.68 12.16
C VAL A 182 -13.89 -12.58 11.01
N THR A 183 -14.13 -13.35 9.95
CA THR A 183 -13.49 -13.14 8.65
C THR A 183 -14.33 -12.15 7.85
N LEU A 184 -13.72 -11.04 7.45
CA LEU A 184 -14.41 -10.06 6.62
C LEU A 184 -14.53 -10.63 5.20
N ASP A 185 -15.75 -10.74 4.70
CA ASP A 185 -16.01 -11.18 3.32
C ASP A 185 -15.96 -10.00 2.37
N ILE A 186 -14.78 -9.37 2.29
CA ILE A 186 -14.50 -8.24 1.41
C ILE A 186 -13.44 -8.69 0.40
N SER A 187 -13.66 -8.42 -0.88
CA SER A 187 -12.68 -8.72 -1.93
C SER A 187 -11.40 -7.91 -1.72
N ASP A 188 -10.28 -8.38 -2.28
CA ASP A 188 -9.03 -7.64 -2.33
C ASP A 188 -8.74 -7.21 -3.78
N ASP A 189 -9.75 -6.66 -4.45
CA ASP A 189 -9.71 -6.16 -5.83
C ASP A 189 -9.51 -4.64 -5.90
N TYR A 190 -9.27 -4.13 -7.11
CA TYR A 190 -9.06 -2.71 -7.37
C TYR A 190 -10.21 -1.84 -6.84
N GLU A 191 -11.45 -2.27 -7.03
CA GLU A 191 -12.64 -1.52 -6.60
C GLU A 191 -12.67 -1.36 -5.06
N THR A 192 -12.34 -2.41 -4.31
CA THR A 192 -12.26 -2.33 -2.84
C THR A 192 -11.25 -1.28 -2.38
N PHE A 193 -10.05 -1.27 -2.96
CA PHE A 193 -9.05 -0.27 -2.61
C PHE A 193 -9.43 1.14 -3.06
N LEU A 194 -10.18 1.27 -4.16
CA LEU A 194 -10.71 2.54 -4.63
C LEU A 194 -11.76 3.11 -3.67
N VAL A 195 -12.71 2.28 -3.23
CA VAL A 195 -13.70 2.65 -2.21
C VAL A 195 -13.03 3.00 -0.90
N LEU A 196 -12.07 2.19 -0.44
CA LEU A 196 -11.31 2.50 0.78
C LEU A 196 -10.63 3.87 0.69
N ARG A 197 -9.96 4.17 -0.43
CA ARG A 197 -9.35 5.49 -0.65
C ARG A 197 -10.40 6.61 -0.65
N GLU A 198 -11.56 6.40 -1.27
CA GLU A 198 -12.64 7.38 -1.30
C GLU A 198 -13.18 7.68 0.11
N GLU A 199 -13.54 6.66 0.88
CA GLU A 199 -14.09 6.83 2.22
C GLU A 199 -13.06 7.47 3.18
N LEU A 200 -11.79 7.07 3.09
CA LEU A 200 -10.72 7.72 3.86
C LEU A 200 -10.51 9.18 3.42
N SER A 201 -10.63 9.48 2.13
CA SER A 201 -10.55 10.86 1.62
C SER A 201 -11.70 11.73 2.13
N GLN A 202 -12.92 11.18 2.16
CA GLN A 202 -14.09 11.85 2.73
C GLN A 202 -13.90 12.10 4.23
N TYR A 203 -13.44 11.10 4.97
CA TYR A 203 -13.10 11.22 6.39
C TYR A 203 -12.05 12.33 6.63
N LEU A 204 -10.95 12.33 5.87
CA LEU A 204 -9.90 13.34 5.97
C LEU A 204 -10.41 14.76 5.69
N THR A 205 -11.26 14.91 4.67
CA THR A 205 -11.90 16.18 4.32
C THR A 205 -12.78 16.70 5.45
N GLN A 206 -13.58 15.82 6.06
CA GLN A 206 -14.42 16.15 7.21
C GLN A 206 -13.60 16.56 8.45
N ASN A 207 -12.33 16.13 8.52
CA ASN A 207 -11.38 16.46 9.59
C ASN A 207 -10.38 17.57 9.18
N GLY A 208 -10.67 18.34 8.13
CA GLY A 208 -9.95 19.56 7.79
C GLY A 208 -8.74 19.41 6.86
N VAL A 209 -8.53 18.22 6.27
CA VAL A 209 -7.47 17.98 5.27
C VAL A 209 -8.02 18.20 3.86
N PHE A 210 -7.54 19.23 3.17
CA PHE A 210 -8.06 19.62 1.84
C PHE A 210 -7.01 19.59 0.72
N ARG A 211 -5.74 19.38 1.06
CA ARG A 211 -4.63 19.29 0.11
C ARG A 211 -3.93 17.97 0.29
N ASP A 212 -3.38 17.44 -0.80
CA ASP A 212 -2.56 16.24 -0.78
C ASP A 212 -3.28 15.03 -0.16
N ILE A 213 -4.62 14.99 -0.26
CA ILE A 213 -5.49 14.03 0.45
C ILE A 213 -5.06 12.59 0.20
N MET A 214 -4.71 12.25 -1.04
CA MET A 214 -4.21 10.92 -1.40
C MET A 214 -2.98 10.50 -0.60
N TRP A 215 -2.03 11.41 -0.39
CA TRP A 215 -0.83 11.13 0.42
C TRP A 215 -1.17 11.01 1.91
N TYR A 216 -2.15 11.78 2.39
CA TYR A 216 -2.67 11.61 3.75
C TYR A 216 -3.38 10.25 3.94
N VAL A 217 -4.08 9.74 2.92
CA VAL A 217 -4.67 8.39 2.96
C VAL A 217 -3.56 7.36 3.19
N ASP A 218 -2.46 7.43 2.43
CA ASP A 218 -1.34 6.49 2.58
C ASP A 218 -0.70 6.57 3.97
N LEU A 219 -0.56 7.79 4.52
CA LEU A 219 0.00 8.02 5.85
C LEU A 219 -0.92 7.48 6.97
N VAL A 220 -2.23 7.70 6.87
CA VAL A 220 -3.19 7.14 7.84
C VAL A 220 -3.21 5.62 7.78
N CYS A 221 -3.22 5.04 6.58
CA CYS A 221 -3.10 3.60 6.40
C CYS A 221 -1.82 3.07 7.06
N ALA A 222 -0.67 3.70 6.80
CA ALA A 222 0.60 3.29 7.40
C ALA A 222 0.59 3.43 8.93
N GLN A 223 -0.03 4.48 9.48
CA GLN A 223 -0.15 4.66 10.93
C GLN A 223 -0.99 3.55 11.57
N VAL A 224 -2.17 3.26 11.01
CA VAL A 224 -3.03 2.17 11.51
C VAL A 224 -2.25 0.85 11.56
N TYR A 225 -1.55 0.52 10.47
CA TYR A 225 -0.83 -0.74 10.41
C TYR A 225 0.40 -0.76 11.32
N ALA A 226 1.06 0.39 11.51
CA ALA A 226 2.13 0.54 12.48
C ALA A 226 1.67 0.28 13.92
N GLU A 227 0.49 0.78 14.30
CA GLU A 227 -0.11 0.52 15.62
C GLU A 227 -0.45 -0.96 15.79
N TYR A 228 -1.01 -1.61 14.77
CA TYR A 228 -1.24 -3.05 14.76
C TYR A 228 0.06 -3.84 14.98
N ILE A 229 1.12 -3.56 14.22
CA ILE A 229 2.43 -4.23 14.38
C ILE A 229 2.96 -4.01 15.81
N SER A 230 2.84 -2.81 16.33
CA SER A 230 3.37 -2.45 17.66
C SER A 230 2.60 -3.18 18.77
N ALA A 231 1.28 -3.28 18.66
CA ALA A 231 0.43 -4.03 19.59
C ALA A 231 0.74 -5.54 19.57
N GLN A 232 0.97 -6.11 18.37
CA GLN A 232 1.35 -7.53 18.22
C GLN A 232 2.81 -7.80 18.64
N GLY A 233 3.72 -6.84 18.48
CA GLY A 233 5.12 -6.94 18.93
C GLY A 233 5.26 -6.84 20.45
N GLY A 234 4.40 -6.06 21.10
CA GLY A 234 4.38 -5.87 22.55
C GLY A 234 4.05 -7.13 23.37
N SER A 235 3.46 -8.17 22.77
CA SER A 235 3.27 -9.46 23.43
C SER A 235 4.52 -10.34 23.48
N TYR A 236 5.54 -10.07 22.66
CA TYR A 236 6.79 -10.85 22.60
C TYR A 236 8.00 -10.19 23.28
N LEU A 237 7.98 -8.87 23.51
CA LEU A 237 9.20 -8.12 23.83
C LEU A 237 9.00 -7.07 24.94
N ARG A 238 8.51 -7.47 26.11
CA ARG A 238 8.35 -6.55 27.26
C ARG A 238 9.66 -6.15 27.98
N THR A 239 10.81 -6.72 27.63
CA THR A 239 12.00 -6.62 28.51
C THR A 239 13.03 -5.57 28.10
N ASP A 240 13.01 -5.02 26.88
CA ASP A 240 14.11 -4.19 26.37
C ASP A 240 13.79 -2.71 26.05
N PHE A 241 12.57 -2.22 26.27
CA PHE A 241 12.12 -0.92 25.72
C PHE A 241 11.87 0.18 26.76
N SER A 242 12.95 0.68 27.37
CA SER A 242 12.96 1.95 28.12
C SER A 242 13.68 3.10 27.38
N SER A 243 13.70 3.08 26.04
CA SER A 243 14.09 4.23 25.22
C SER A 243 12.90 4.69 24.37
N ALA A 244 12.81 6.00 24.14
CA ALA A 244 11.80 6.59 23.27
C ALA A 244 12.08 6.14 21.83
N GLU A 245 11.46 5.04 21.39
CA GLU A 245 11.45 4.66 19.98
C GLU A 245 10.87 5.83 19.17
N ASP A 246 11.50 6.16 18.04
CA ASP A 246 11.01 7.18 17.13
C ASP A 246 9.53 6.88 16.78
N PRO A 247 8.57 7.75 17.18
CA PRO A 247 7.15 7.48 17.01
C PRO A 247 6.73 7.22 15.56
N ALA A 248 7.48 7.77 14.59
CA ALA A 248 7.19 7.60 13.17
C ALA A 248 7.98 6.45 12.51
N LEU A 249 8.78 5.68 13.25
CA LEU A 249 9.69 4.68 12.69
C LEU A 249 8.96 3.66 11.79
N TYR A 250 7.88 3.07 12.29
CA TYR A 250 7.12 2.06 11.55
C TYR A 250 6.38 2.68 10.36
N LEU A 251 5.83 3.88 10.51
CA LEU A 251 5.22 4.64 9.42
C LEU A 251 6.22 4.89 8.28
N ARG A 252 7.42 5.39 8.59
CA ARG A 252 8.50 5.61 7.61
C ARG A 252 8.90 4.31 6.92
N ARG A 253 9.09 3.26 7.71
CA ARG A 253 9.49 1.95 7.21
C ARG A 253 8.46 1.29 6.34
N LEU A 254 7.15 1.51 6.56
CA LEU A 254 6.08 0.93 5.75
C LEU A 254 5.94 1.63 4.39
N LEU A 255 6.23 2.92 4.34
CA LEU A 255 6.13 3.72 3.12
C LEU A 255 7.45 3.83 2.34
N GLY A 256 8.55 3.31 2.88
CA GLY A 256 9.88 3.36 2.26
C GLY A 256 10.56 4.71 2.39
N LEU A 257 10.25 5.46 3.46
CA LEU A 257 10.71 6.82 3.74
C LEU A 257 11.85 6.86 4.77
N ASP A 258 12.71 5.83 4.80
CA ASP A 258 13.78 5.69 5.81
C ASP A 258 14.75 6.89 5.83
N GLY A 259 14.84 7.66 4.73
CA GLY A 259 15.63 8.90 4.63
C GLY A 259 15.03 10.12 5.35
N VAL A 260 13.75 10.09 5.75
CA VAL A 260 13.12 11.18 6.53
C VAL A 260 13.54 11.02 7.99
N ARG A 261 14.57 11.74 8.44
CA ARG A 261 15.03 11.69 9.85
C ARG A 261 14.43 12.83 10.68
N ALA A 262 14.17 12.57 11.96
CA ALA A 262 13.89 13.61 12.95
C ALA A 262 15.02 14.67 12.93
N LYS A 263 14.70 15.94 13.19
CA LYS A 263 15.77 16.93 13.36
C LYS A 263 16.67 16.46 14.51
N PRO A 264 18.01 16.47 14.34
CA PRO A 264 18.88 16.20 15.47
C PRO A 264 18.53 17.16 16.59
N GLY A 265 18.11 16.63 17.74
CA GLY A 265 18.01 17.43 18.95
C GLY A 265 19.38 18.03 19.23
N VAL A 266 19.41 19.29 19.70
CA VAL A 266 20.62 19.89 20.27
C VAL A 266 20.97 19.07 21.52
N GLY A 267 21.71 17.97 21.35
CA GLY A 267 21.99 17.04 22.45
C GLY A 267 22.41 15.66 22.00
N GLY A 268 23.64 15.54 21.49
CA GLY A 268 24.49 14.38 21.73
C GLY A 268 24.51 13.26 20.69
N GLY A 269 25.69 13.06 20.09
CA GLY A 269 26.23 11.74 19.77
C GLY A 269 26.25 11.37 18.30
N ASP A 270 27.45 11.33 17.73
CA ASP A 270 27.80 10.79 16.41
C ASP A 270 27.10 9.46 16.11
N ASP A 271 26.32 9.41 15.03
CA ASP A 271 26.05 8.17 14.29
C ASP A 271 26.40 8.39 12.81
N ASN A 272 27.50 7.76 12.41
CA ASN A 272 28.17 7.93 11.13
C ASN A 272 27.54 7.00 10.09
N SER A 273 26.25 7.18 9.80
CA SER A 273 25.57 6.58 8.65
C SER A 273 25.18 7.68 7.66
N GLU A 274 25.89 7.69 6.53
CA GLU A 274 25.79 8.72 5.48
C GLU A 274 24.32 8.99 5.07
N PRO A 275 23.95 10.27 4.91
CA PRO A 275 22.63 10.65 4.44
C PRO A 275 22.42 10.22 2.98
N LEU A 276 21.16 10.18 2.56
CA LEU A 276 20.73 10.02 1.17
C LEU A 276 21.32 11.17 0.31
N VAL A 277 22.59 11.03 -0.10
CA VAL A 277 23.27 11.82 -1.13
C VAL A 277 23.38 10.94 -2.36
N LEU A 278 22.25 10.49 -2.87
CA LEU A 278 22.12 10.03 -4.25
C LEU A 278 20.72 10.44 -4.68
N LEU A 279 20.62 11.09 -5.85
CA LEU A 279 19.42 11.61 -6.53
C LEU A 279 19.28 13.15 -6.66
N THR A 280 20.36 13.91 -6.55
CA THR A 280 20.50 15.17 -7.31
C THR A 280 21.67 15.06 -8.27
N GLY A 281 21.46 14.34 -9.37
CA GLY A 281 22.42 14.17 -10.44
C GLY A 281 21.80 14.49 -11.80
N ALA A 282 21.25 15.69 -11.95
CA ALA A 282 20.92 16.28 -13.25
C ALA A 282 20.73 17.79 -13.11
N SER A 283 21.82 18.55 -13.28
CA SER A 283 21.81 19.96 -13.69
C SER A 283 23.25 20.38 -14.01
N SER A 284 23.68 20.11 -15.25
CA SER A 284 24.63 20.85 -16.10
C SER A 284 25.11 19.92 -17.22
#